data_AF-A0A4P6D9B0-F1
#
_entry.id   AF-A0A4P6D9B0-F1
#
_cell.length_a   1.000
_cell.length_b   1.000
_cell.length_c   1.000
_cell.angle_alpha   90.00
_cell.angle_beta   90.00
_cell.angle_gamma   90.00
#
_symmetry.space_group_name_H-M   'P 1'
#
loop_
_entity.id
_entity.type
_entity.pdbx_description
1 polymer ?
#
loop_
_entity_poly.entity_id
_entity_poly.type
_entity_poly.pdbx_seq_one_letter_code
_entity_poly.pdbx_strand_id
1 'polypeptide(L)'
;MFTVYIYCITTLLLTSTAKADLDATKDIGTSFKQWVNEKLTNVINDLHNAEENLKNTVKKAVEDSKKELQTEYMNQLMEFHSHKENLEPECFETGLKQLAEFSAVVGPKLAMLNEGNPFISFLDDPVDPQPGPPTTPAPPNCAMVAFQDLGLMVYKVAAYVSSILTGMDDIVNGYDLCASTALKKFTCIFTYIGTAISDVYNVMKGAVVLVREMIDLGVNMTNEIGRCLHPKKVEIQEHMKLALNRAQDCTRIQKDIKNPLN
;
A
#
# COMPACT_ATOMS: atom_id res chain seq x y z
N MET A 1 8.41 33.26 15.56
CA MET A 1 7.10 33.71 16.09
C MET A 1 6.65 32.91 17.31
N PHE A 2 6.81 31.58 17.37
CA PHE A 2 6.40 30.76 18.53
C PHE A 2 7.10 31.10 19.86
N THR A 3 8.39 31.47 19.84
CA THR A 3 9.15 31.83 21.05
C THR A 3 8.64 33.09 21.76
N VAL A 4 8.09 34.04 21.00
CA VAL A 4 7.52 35.29 21.56
C VAL A 4 6.17 35.04 22.24
N TYR A 5 5.36 34.12 21.69
CA TYR A 5 4.05 33.78 22.25
C TYR A 5 4.16 33.04 23.58
N ILE A 6 5.13 32.12 23.70
CA ILE A 6 5.42 31.39 24.95
C ILE A 6 5.94 32.35 26.03
N TYR A 7 6.75 33.34 25.66
CA TYR A 7 7.26 34.35 26.60
C TYR A 7 6.16 35.28 27.14
N CYS A 8 5.19 35.67 26.31
CA CYS A 8 4.05 36.48 26.74
C CYS A 8 3.09 35.71 27.67
N ILE A 9 2.83 34.43 27.41
CA ILE A 9 1.96 33.61 28.25
C ILE A 9 2.61 33.35 29.63
N THR A 10 3.92 33.11 29.66
CA THR A 10 4.67 32.88 30.90
C THR A 10 4.77 34.13 31.78
N THR A 11 4.95 35.31 31.18
CA THR A 11 4.98 36.57 31.95
C THR A 11 3.61 37.01 32.46
N LEU A 12 2.53 36.78 31.70
CA LEU A 12 1.17 37.07 32.16
C LEU A 12 0.79 36.21 33.38
N LEU A 13 1.15 34.92 33.37
CA LEU A 13 0.81 33.95 34.43
C LEU A 13 1.62 34.12 35.72
N LEU A 14 2.81 34.73 35.67
CA LEU A 14 3.65 34.98 36.85
C LEU A 14 3.17 36.14 37.74
N THR A 15 2.31 37.03 37.22
CA THR A 15 1.86 38.23 37.95
C THR A 15 0.51 38.09 38.66
N SER A 16 -0.24 37.01 38.42
CA SER A 16 -1.55 36.79 39.03
C SER A 16 -1.57 35.60 40.00
N THR A 17 -1.61 35.89 41.31
CA THR A 17 -2.45 35.21 42.33
C THR A 17 -1.99 33.92 43.06
N ALA A 18 -1.30 34.08 44.20
CA ALA A 18 -0.98 32.98 45.14
C ALA A 18 -2.18 32.33 45.91
N LYS A 19 -3.46 32.59 45.55
CA LYS A 19 -4.65 31.95 46.19
C LYS A 19 -5.81 31.61 45.26
N ALA A 20 -5.92 32.22 44.07
CA ALA A 20 -6.81 31.73 42.99
C ALA A 20 -6.13 30.61 42.15
N ASP A 21 -4.85 30.32 42.46
CA ASP A 21 -3.94 29.46 41.71
C ASP A 21 -4.29 27.96 41.68
N LEU A 22 -5.04 27.43 42.66
CA LEU A 22 -5.27 25.98 42.73
C LEU A 22 -6.36 25.52 41.76
N ASP A 23 -7.46 26.26 41.65
CA ASP A 23 -8.53 25.95 40.71
C ASP A 23 -8.13 26.31 39.27
N ALA A 24 -7.39 27.41 39.09
CA ALA A 24 -6.84 27.81 37.78
C ALA A 24 -5.82 26.79 37.22
N THR A 25 -4.99 26.18 38.06
CA THR A 25 -4.04 25.14 37.61
C THR A 25 -4.71 23.83 37.23
N LYS A 26 -5.84 23.46 37.87
CA LYS A 26 -6.63 22.28 37.48
C LYS A 26 -7.31 22.49 36.11
N ASP A 27 -7.74 23.71 35.82
CA ASP A 27 -8.34 24.09 34.55
C ASP A 27 -7.33 24.06 33.40
N ILE A 28 -6.11 24.55 33.63
CA ILE A 28 -5.00 24.49 32.65
C ILE A 28 -4.63 23.04 32.31
N GLY A 29 -4.50 22.17 33.32
CA GLY A 29 -4.18 20.75 33.10
C GLY A 29 -5.26 20.03 32.28
N THR A 30 -6.54 20.34 32.53
CA THR A 30 -7.67 19.76 31.79
C THR A 30 -7.70 20.26 30.34
N SER A 31 -7.53 21.56 30.13
CA SER A 31 -7.46 22.18 28.80
C SER A 31 -6.27 21.65 27.99
N PHE A 32 -5.11 21.45 28.62
CA PHE A 32 -3.94 20.88 27.97
C PHE A 32 -4.18 19.41 27.56
N LYS A 33 -4.70 18.58 28.48
CA LYS A 33 -5.07 17.19 28.16
C LYS A 33 -6.06 17.12 27.00
N GLN A 34 -7.08 17.99 27.00
CA GLN A 34 -8.05 18.06 25.90
C GLN A 34 -7.39 18.46 24.57
N TRP A 35 -6.54 19.48 24.57
CA TRP A 35 -5.81 19.91 23.37
C TRP A 35 -4.91 18.80 22.82
N VAL A 36 -4.17 18.11 23.70
CA VAL A 36 -3.31 16.97 23.34
C VAL A 36 -4.15 15.84 22.72
N ASN A 37 -5.28 15.49 23.34
CA ASN A 37 -6.19 14.46 22.82
C ASN A 37 -6.79 14.82 21.46
N GLU A 38 -7.19 16.08 21.26
CA GLU A 38 -7.72 16.56 19.98
C GLU A 38 -6.67 16.47 18.87
N LYS A 39 -5.43 16.91 19.15
CA LYS A 39 -4.32 16.81 18.18
C LYS A 39 -3.98 15.38 17.84
N LEU A 40 -3.96 14.48 18.83
CA LEU A 40 -3.75 13.06 18.57
C LEU A 40 -4.84 12.48 17.68
N THR A 41 -6.10 12.74 18.03
CA THR A 41 -7.25 12.21 17.28
C THR A 41 -7.16 12.61 15.82
N ASN A 42 -6.79 13.87 15.54
CA ASN A 42 -6.59 14.34 14.17
C ASN A 42 -5.45 13.59 13.45
N VAL A 43 -4.30 13.37 14.11
CA VAL A 43 -3.18 12.62 13.50
C VAL A 43 -3.54 11.15 13.24
N ILE A 44 -4.25 10.51 14.17
CA ILE A 44 -4.73 9.14 14.00
C ILE A 44 -5.69 9.06 12.81
N ASN A 45 -6.62 10.03 12.71
CA ASN A 45 -7.55 10.10 11.58
C ASN A 45 -6.81 10.33 10.25
N ASP A 46 -5.81 11.21 10.21
CA ASP A 46 -5.00 11.47 9.02
C ASP A 46 -4.23 10.22 8.58
N LEU A 47 -3.67 9.46 9.53
CA LEU A 47 -2.99 8.19 9.26
C LEU A 47 -3.96 7.13 8.73
N HIS A 48 -5.14 7.01 9.34
CA HIS A 48 -6.16 6.06 8.88
C HIS A 48 -6.67 6.40 7.47
N ASN A 49 -6.89 7.69 7.20
CA ASN A 49 -7.25 8.17 5.86
C ASN A 49 -6.14 7.90 4.84
N ALA A 50 -4.87 8.09 5.21
CA ALA A 50 -3.74 7.78 4.34
C ALA A 50 -3.63 6.28 4.06
N GLU A 51 -3.84 5.43 5.07
CA GLU A 51 -3.88 3.98 4.94
C GLU A 51 -5.01 3.53 3.99
N GLU A 52 -6.23 4.04 4.18
CA GLU A 52 -7.36 3.75 3.29
C GLU A 52 -7.08 4.20 1.85
N ASN A 53 -6.54 5.40 1.68
CA ASN A 53 -6.17 5.92 0.35
C ASN A 53 -5.11 5.05 -0.34
N LEU A 54 -4.13 4.55 0.41
CA LEU A 54 -3.14 3.63 -0.11
C LEU A 54 -3.78 2.29 -0.52
N LYS A 55 -4.60 1.69 0.33
CA LYS A 55 -5.35 0.46 0.02
C LYS A 55 -6.20 0.63 -1.24
N ASN A 56 -6.92 1.74 -1.36
CA ASN A 56 -7.75 2.06 -2.50
C ASN A 56 -6.92 2.26 -3.78
N THR A 57 -5.79 2.94 -3.69
CA THR A 57 -4.86 3.14 -4.82
C THR A 57 -4.31 1.81 -5.32
N VAL A 58 -3.82 0.96 -4.42
CA VAL A 58 -3.27 -0.36 -4.76
C VAL A 58 -4.37 -1.25 -5.36
N LYS A 59 -5.55 -1.29 -4.75
CA LYS A 59 -6.70 -2.05 -5.27
C LYS A 59 -7.06 -1.59 -6.68
N LYS A 60 -7.17 -0.29 -6.90
CA LYS A 60 -7.47 0.29 -8.22
C LYS A 60 -6.38 -0.06 -9.24
N ALA A 61 -5.10 0.05 -8.88
CA ALA A 61 -4.00 -0.31 -9.76
C ALA A 61 -4.07 -1.79 -10.19
N VAL A 62 -4.40 -2.69 -9.27
CA VAL A 62 -4.61 -4.13 -9.56
C VAL A 62 -5.82 -4.36 -10.45
N GLU A 63 -6.94 -3.68 -10.20
CA GLU A 63 -8.15 -3.78 -11.03
C GLU A 63 -7.93 -3.25 -12.46
N ASP A 64 -7.33 -2.07 -12.60
CA ASP A 64 -7.00 -1.45 -13.89
C ASP A 64 -6.07 -2.35 -14.70
N SER A 65 -5.06 -2.89 -14.03
CA SER A 65 -4.11 -3.88 -14.58
C SER A 65 -4.78 -5.15 -15.08
N LYS A 66 -5.71 -5.71 -14.31
CA LYS A 66 -6.49 -6.88 -14.70
C LYS A 66 -7.33 -6.57 -15.93
N LYS A 67 -7.97 -5.40 -15.97
CA LYS A 67 -8.77 -4.95 -17.10
C LYS A 67 -7.93 -4.74 -18.36
N GLU A 68 -6.72 -4.19 -18.25
CA GLU A 68 -5.81 -4.05 -19.38
C GLU A 68 -5.41 -5.42 -19.94
N LEU A 69 -4.98 -6.36 -19.09
CA LEU A 69 -4.62 -7.72 -19.52
C LEU A 69 -5.80 -8.47 -20.16
N GLN A 70 -7.00 -8.35 -19.58
CA GLN A 70 -8.22 -8.91 -20.18
C GLN A 70 -8.52 -8.29 -21.54
N THR A 71 -8.37 -6.97 -21.66
CA THR A 71 -8.60 -6.26 -22.92
C THR A 71 -7.60 -6.70 -23.99
N GLU A 72 -6.31 -6.78 -23.66
CA GLU A 72 -5.28 -7.28 -24.58
C GLU A 72 -5.60 -8.72 -25.01
N TYR A 73 -5.90 -9.62 -24.06
CA TYR A 73 -6.25 -11.00 -24.36
C TYR A 73 -7.46 -11.08 -25.31
N MET A 74 -8.52 -10.30 -25.06
CA MET A 74 -9.69 -10.26 -25.93
C MET A 74 -9.38 -9.69 -27.32
N ASN A 75 -8.54 -8.66 -27.41
CA ASN A 75 -8.10 -8.11 -28.70
C ASN A 75 -7.33 -9.15 -29.52
N GLN A 76 -6.37 -9.83 -28.89
CA GLN A 76 -5.59 -10.90 -29.49
C GLN A 76 -6.49 -12.07 -29.92
N LEU A 77 -7.50 -12.42 -29.11
CA LEU A 77 -8.46 -13.46 -29.45
C LEU A 77 -9.33 -13.05 -30.65
N MET A 78 -9.79 -11.80 -30.71
CA MET A 78 -10.53 -11.27 -31.86
C MET A 78 -9.66 -11.29 -33.13
N GLU A 79 -8.38 -10.94 -33.03
CA GLU A 79 -7.42 -11.04 -34.13
C GLU A 79 -7.24 -12.50 -34.59
N PHE A 80 -7.14 -13.46 -33.68
CA PHE A 80 -7.13 -14.87 -34.04
C PHE A 80 -8.41 -15.29 -34.78
N HIS A 81 -9.57 -14.86 -34.27
CA HIS A 81 -10.87 -15.13 -34.88
C HIS A 81 -11.03 -14.49 -36.27
N SER A 82 -10.42 -13.33 -36.54
CA SER A 82 -10.48 -12.71 -37.87
C SER A 82 -9.76 -13.54 -38.95
N HIS A 83 -8.90 -14.48 -38.55
CA HIS A 83 -8.23 -15.41 -39.45
C HIS A 83 -9.03 -16.69 -39.71
N LYS A 84 -10.22 -16.87 -39.10
CA LYS A 84 -11.02 -18.09 -39.19
C LYS A 84 -11.28 -18.54 -40.63
N GLU A 85 -11.59 -17.63 -41.55
CA GLU A 85 -11.89 -17.96 -42.95
C GLU A 85 -10.66 -18.41 -43.74
N ASN A 86 -9.46 -18.03 -43.29
CA ASN A 86 -8.19 -18.37 -43.94
C ASN A 86 -7.60 -19.69 -43.42
N LEU A 87 -8.19 -20.26 -42.37
CA LEU A 87 -7.71 -21.43 -41.67
C LEU A 87 -8.63 -22.63 -41.90
N GLU A 88 -8.05 -23.82 -41.99
CA GLU A 88 -8.85 -25.06 -41.99
C GLU A 88 -9.53 -25.25 -40.61
N PRO A 89 -10.78 -25.73 -40.54
CA PRO A 89 -11.56 -25.77 -39.30
C PRO A 89 -10.85 -26.49 -38.14
N GLU A 90 -10.22 -27.64 -38.40
CA GLU A 90 -9.50 -28.42 -37.38
C GLU A 90 -8.27 -27.69 -36.85
N CYS A 91 -7.58 -26.95 -37.72
CA CYS A 91 -6.41 -26.14 -37.37
C CYS A 91 -6.81 -24.92 -36.55
N PHE A 92 -7.94 -24.30 -36.88
CA PHE A 92 -8.53 -23.20 -36.12
C PHE A 92 -8.93 -23.64 -34.70
N GLU A 93 -9.62 -24.78 -34.56
CA GLU A 93 -9.99 -25.34 -33.25
C GLU A 93 -8.77 -25.70 -32.41
N THR A 94 -7.74 -26.28 -33.02
CA THR A 94 -6.48 -26.60 -32.33
C THR A 94 -5.80 -25.33 -31.80
N GLY A 95 -5.77 -24.26 -32.58
CA GLY A 95 -5.24 -22.97 -32.13
C GLY A 95 -6.06 -22.37 -30.99
N LEU A 96 -7.39 -22.42 -31.06
CA LEU A 96 -8.27 -21.98 -29.95
C LEU A 96 -8.01 -22.77 -28.67
N LYS A 97 -7.80 -24.07 -28.75
CA LYS A 97 -7.49 -24.91 -27.59
C LYS A 97 -6.17 -24.51 -26.93
N GLN A 98 -5.13 -24.24 -27.71
CA GLN A 98 -3.85 -23.76 -27.19
C GLN A 98 -3.97 -22.40 -26.49
N LEU A 99 -4.82 -21.51 -27.01
CA LEU A 99 -5.11 -20.22 -26.38
C LEU A 99 -5.89 -20.38 -25.07
N ALA A 100 -6.87 -21.29 -25.05
CA ALA A 100 -7.65 -21.58 -23.85
C ALA A 100 -6.77 -22.16 -22.72
N GLU A 101 -5.84 -23.05 -23.05
CA GLU A 101 -4.87 -23.62 -22.09
C GLU A 101 -3.99 -22.53 -21.46
N PHE A 102 -3.53 -21.54 -22.24
CA PHE A 102 -2.79 -20.40 -21.72
C PHE A 102 -3.64 -19.53 -20.78
N SER A 103 -4.89 -19.26 -21.15
CA SER A 103 -5.83 -18.50 -20.32
C SER A 103 -6.09 -19.15 -18.95
N ALA A 104 -6.10 -20.49 -18.91
CA ALA A 104 -6.27 -21.27 -17.69
C ALA A 104 -5.05 -21.21 -16.76
N VAL A 105 -3.86 -20.88 -17.26
CA VAL A 105 -2.66 -20.67 -16.43
C VAL A 105 -2.61 -19.24 -15.87
N VAL A 106 -3.06 -18.25 -16.65
CA VAL A 106 -3.04 -16.83 -16.26
C VAL A 106 -4.22 -16.47 -15.34
N GLY A 107 -5.38 -17.08 -15.55
CA GLY A 107 -6.62 -16.83 -14.80
C GLY A 107 -6.52 -17.07 -13.28
N PRO A 108 -6.03 -18.24 -12.80
CA PRO A 108 -5.89 -18.53 -11.38
C PRO A 108 -4.87 -17.62 -10.68
N LYS A 109 -3.76 -17.27 -11.35
CA LYS A 109 -2.75 -16.34 -10.82
C LYS A 109 -3.30 -14.92 -10.65
N LEU A 110 -4.29 -14.52 -11.44
CA LEU A 110 -5.02 -13.25 -11.28
C LEU A 110 -6.14 -13.37 -10.23
N ALA A 111 -6.70 -14.56 -10.00
CA ALA A 111 -7.74 -14.80 -9.01
C ALA A 111 -7.21 -14.77 -7.57
N MET A 112 -5.96 -15.20 -7.34
CA MET A 112 -5.29 -15.10 -6.03
C MET A 112 -5.12 -13.66 -5.51
N LEU A 113 -5.21 -12.65 -6.39
CA LEU A 113 -5.21 -11.24 -6.00
C LEU A 113 -6.58 -10.75 -5.49
N ASN A 114 -7.64 -11.56 -5.61
CA ASN A 114 -9.03 -11.16 -5.47
C ASN A 114 -9.73 -11.75 -4.23
N GLU A 115 -9.13 -12.77 -3.59
CA GLU A 115 -9.65 -13.31 -2.33
C GLU A 115 -9.23 -12.36 -1.19
N GLY A 116 -10.17 -11.49 -0.82
CA GLY A 116 -9.99 -10.39 0.11
C GLY A 116 -9.61 -10.84 1.51
N ASN A 117 -8.33 -11.07 1.74
CA ASN A 117 -7.50 -10.50 2.81
C ASN A 117 -6.08 -11.10 2.72
N PRO A 118 -5.30 -10.74 1.67
CA PRO A 118 -3.94 -11.28 1.50
C PRO A 118 -2.96 -10.86 2.62
N PHE A 119 -3.39 -9.98 3.53
CA PHE A 119 -2.53 -9.47 4.59
C PHE A 119 -2.32 -10.45 5.76
N ILE A 120 -3.30 -11.33 6.02
CA ILE A 120 -3.25 -12.24 7.18
C ILE A 120 -2.89 -13.66 6.75
N SER A 121 -3.36 -14.14 5.60
CA SER A 121 -3.09 -15.52 5.16
C SER A 121 -1.66 -15.75 4.65
N PHE A 122 -0.94 -14.72 4.19
CA PHE A 122 0.38 -14.88 3.57
C PHE A 122 1.56 -14.99 4.55
N LEU A 123 1.36 -14.71 5.85
CA LEU A 123 2.41 -14.87 6.85
C LEU A 123 2.56 -16.33 7.36
N ASP A 124 1.59 -17.19 7.06
CA ASP A 124 1.50 -18.52 7.68
C ASP A 124 1.78 -19.70 6.72
N ASP A 125 1.90 -19.48 5.41
CA ASP A 125 2.09 -20.59 4.45
C ASP A 125 3.57 -20.80 4.06
N PRO A 126 4.18 -21.96 4.37
CA PRO A 126 5.50 -22.33 3.88
C PRO A 126 5.46 -22.59 2.38
N VAL A 127 6.31 -21.87 1.63
CA VAL A 127 6.50 -22.06 0.19
C VAL A 127 7.20 -23.41 -0.03
N ASP A 128 6.44 -24.40 -0.47
CA ASP A 128 6.99 -25.70 -0.87
C ASP A 128 7.64 -25.59 -2.27
N PRO A 129 8.94 -25.81 -2.42
CA PRO A 129 9.62 -25.66 -3.71
C PRO A 129 9.22 -26.81 -4.65
N GLN A 130 8.44 -26.50 -5.69
CA GLN A 130 8.20 -27.46 -6.76
C GLN A 130 9.48 -27.71 -7.60
N PRO A 131 9.86 -28.97 -7.84
CA PRO A 131 11.03 -29.32 -8.64
C PRO A 131 10.66 -29.39 -10.14
N GLY A 132 11.16 -28.43 -10.90
CA GLY A 132 11.14 -28.50 -12.37
C GLY A 132 12.03 -27.40 -12.95
N PRO A 133 12.83 -27.65 -14.01
CA PRO A 133 13.71 -26.65 -14.56
C PRO A 133 12.99 -25.78 -15.62
N PRO A 134 13.03 -24.45 -15.45
CA PRO A 134 13.17 -23.54 -16.59
C PRO A 134 14.47 -22.73 -16.45
N THR A 135 15.26 -22.73 -17.53
CA THR A 135 16.56 -22.05 -17.68
C THR A 135 16.46 -20.54 -17.93
N THR A 136 15.37 -19.91 -17.51
CA THR A 136 15.24 -18.46 -17.46
C THR A 136 15.09 -18.07 -16.00
N PRO A 137 15.91 -17.15 -15.46
CA PRO A 137 15.70 -16.66 -14.10
C PRO A 137 14.26 -16.17 -14.01
N ALA A 138 13.47 -16.83 -13.17
CA ALA A 138 12.09 -16.44 -12.95
C ALA A 138 12.11 -14.94 -12.61
N PRO A 139 11.37 -14.09 -13.33
CA PRO A 139 11.31 -12.68 -12.99
C PRO A 139 10.96 -12.62 -11.49
N PRO A 140 11.67 -11.80 -10.69
CA PRO A 140 11.41 -11.70 -9.26
C PRO A 140 9.91 -11.52 -9.08
N ASN A 141 9.31 -12.28 -8.17
CA ASN A 141 7.87 -12.35 -8.00
C ASN A 141 7.37 -10.95 -7.58
N CYS A 142 7.08 -10.09 -8.56
CA CYS A 142 6.93 -8.66 -8.31
C CYS A 142 5.77 -8.35 -7.38
N ALA A 143 4.72 -9.18 -7.43
CA ALA A 143 3.62 -9.09 -6.49
C ALA A 143 4.12 -9.29 -5.06
N MET A 144 5.01 -10.26 -4.83
CA MET A 144 5.60 -10.54 -3.52
C MET A 144 6.46 -9.38 -3.00
N VAL A 145 7.25 -8.74 -3.88
CA VAL A 145 8.03 -7.54 -3.51
C VAL A 145 7.11 -6.39 -3.11
N ALA A 146 6.09 -6.11 -3.92
CA ALA A 146 5.10 -5.07 -3.63
C ALA A 146 4.33 -5.34 -2.31
N PHE A 147 3.95 -6.60 -2.04
CA PHE A 147 3.29 -6.95 -0.77
C PHE A 147 4.23 -6.84 0.44
N GLN A 148 5.50 -7.21 0.29
CA GLN A 148 6.52 -7.05 1.35
C GLN A 148 6.70 -5.57 1.70
N ASP A 149 6.79 -4.69 0.70
CA ASP A 149 6.93 -3.24 0.92
C ASP A 149 5.71 -2.65 1.63
N LEU A 150 4.51 -3.10 1.25
CA LEU A 150 3.26 -2.70 1.90
C LEU A 150 3.22 -3.15 3.35
N GLY A 151 3.62 -4.39 3.64
CA GLY A 151 3.71 -4.94 4.99
C GLY A 151 4.71 -4.18 5.86
N LEU A 152 5.89 -3.86 5.32
CA LEU A 152 6.91 -3.08 6.00
C LEU A 152 6.40 -1.68 6.38
N MET A 153 5.60 -1.05 5.50
CA MET A 153 4.99 0.24 5.82
C MET A 153 3.93 0.14 6.90
N VAL A 154 3.00 -0.81 6.81
CA VAL A 154 1.99 -1.00 7.87
C VAL A 154 2.67 -1.20 9.23
N TYR A 155 3.75 -1.99 9.26
CA TYR A 155 4.57 -2.15 10.46
C TYR A 155 5.19 -0.82 10.94
N LYS A 156 5.81 -0.03 10.07
CA LYS A 156 6.37 1.28 10.42
C LYS A 156 5.32 2.22 11.00
N VAL A 157 4.10 2.17 10.49
CA VAL A 157 2.97 2.99 10.94
C VAL A 157 2.52 2.57 12.33
N ALA A 158 2.32 1.26 12.53
CA ALA A 158 1.95 0.72 13.82
C ALA A 158 3.01 1.05 14.88
N ALA A 159 4.30 0.91 14.53
CA ALA A 159 5.42 1.28 15.40
C ALA A 159 5.42 2.78 15.72
N TYR A 160 5.15 3.62 14.71
CA TYR A 160 5.06 5.06 14.91
C TYR A 160 3.91 5.43 15.84
N VAL A 161 2.70 4.94 15.58
CA VAL A 161 1.51 5.16 16.43
C VAL A 161 1.78 4.69 17.86
N SER A 162 2.39 3.51 18.04
CA SER A 162 2.77 3.02 19.36
C SER A 162 3.71 3.98 20.08
N SER A 163 4.73 4.52 19.39
CA SER A 163 5.64 5.50 19.99
C SER A 163 4.94 6.78 20.41
N ILE A 164 3.91 7.22 19.66
CA ILE A 164 3.08 8.37 20.04
C ILE A 164 2.31 8.05 21.32
N LEU A 165 1.62 6.91 21.35
CA LEU A 165 0.80 6.51 22.49
C LEU A 165 1.64 6.37 23.77
N THR A 166 2.84 5.80 23.69
CA THR A 166 3.77 5.70 24.83
C THR A 166 4.24 7.08 25.29
N GLY A 167 4.66 7.95 24.36
CA GLY A 167 5.07 9.31 24.73
C GLY A 167 3.92 10.12 25.35
N MET A 168 2.68 9.85 24.96
CA MET A 168 1.51 10.49 25.56
C MET A 168 1.19 9.96 26.95
N ASP A 169 1.34 8.66 27.20
CA ASP A 169 1.19 8.10 28.55
C ASP A 169 2.21 8.75 29.50
N ASP A 170 3.45 8.93 29.03
CA ASP A 170 4.48 9.68 29.77
C ASP A 170 4.10 11.14 30.02
N ILE A 171 3.42 11.81 29.06
CA ILE A 171 2.90 13.18 29.15
C ILE A 171 1.66 13.30 30.07
N VAL A 172 0.85 12.26 30.19
CA VAL A 172 -0.33 12.28 31.05
C VAL A 172 0.04 11.96 32.49
N ASN A 173 0.95 11.01 32.69
CA ASN A 173 1.34 10.50 34.01
C ASN A 173 2.43 11.34 34.68
N GLY A 174 3.32 11.98 33.90
CA GLY A 174 4.37 12.84 34.47
C GLY A 174 3.84 14.16 35.06
N TYR A 175 2.63 14.61 34.68
CA TYR A 175 1.98 15.74 35.35
C TYR A 175 1.76 15.49 36.85
N ASP A 176 1.42 14.25 37.22
CA ASP A 176 1.18 13.87 38.61
C ASP A 176 2.48 13.85 39.44
N LEU A 177 3.64 13.71 38.79
CA LEU A 177 4.97 13.77 39.42
C LEU A 177 5.35 15.20 39.85
N CYS A 178 4.74 16.24 39.28
CA CYS A 178 5.04 17.64 39.61
C CYS A 178 4.38 18.14 40.92
N ALA A 179 3.79 17.28 41.75
CA ALA A 179 2.95 17.67 42.88
C ALA A 179 3.67 18.28 44.11
N SER A 180 5.02 18.28 44.19
CA SER A 180 5.73 18.75 45.40
C SER A 180 6.00 20.26 45.41
N THR A 181 5.38 21.00 46.35
CA THR A 181 5.53 22.45 46.66
C THR A 181 5.20 23.47 45.56
N ALA A 182 4.43 24.52 45.87
CA ALA A 182 3.80 25.43 44.89
C ALA A 182 4.74 26.07 43.84
N LEU A 183 5.91 26.61 44.23
CA LEU A 183 6.84 27.25 43.28
C LEU A 183 7.59 26.23 42.41
N LYS A 184 7.95 25.08 42.98
CA LYS A 184 8.53 23.95 42.23
C LYS A 184 7.49 23.32 41.30
N LYS A 185 6.22 23.30 41.71
CA LYS A 185 5.09 22.83 40.92
C LYS A 185 4.89 23.69 39.67
N PHE A 186 4.94 25.01 39.79
CA PHE A 186 4.79 25.90 38.63
C PHE A 186 5.93 25.70 37.61
N THR A 187 7.18 25.78 38.07
CA THR A 187 8.34 25.56 37.18
C THR A 187 8.34 24.17 36.55
N CYS A 188 8.02 23.12 37.33
CA CYS A 188 7.87 21.76 36.82
C CYS A 188 6.77 21.66 35.76
N ILE A 189 5.57 22.21 36.01
CA ILE A 189 4.44 22.18 35.07
C ILE A 189 4.79 22.90 33.76
N PHE A 190 5.43 24.08 33.82
CA PHE A 190 5.78 24.82 32.60
C PHE A 190 6.88 24.16 31.79
N THR A 191 7.93 23.67 32.45
CA THR A 191 8.97 22.89 31.76
C THR A 191 8.37 21.64 31.13
N TYR A 192 7.49 20.96 31.85
CA TYR A 192 6.83 19.75 31.37
C TYR A 192 5.88 20.01 30.19
N ILE A 193 5.00 21.01 30.27
CA ILE A 193 4.12 21.42 29.16
C ILE A 193 4.97 21.84 27.96
N GLY A 194 6.06 22.58 28.18
CA GLY A 194 6.98 22.99 27.11
C GLY A 194 7.60 21.79 26.39
N THR A 195 8.12 20.82 27.15
CA THR A 195 8.67 19.58 26.60
C THR A 195 7.59 18.77 25.87
N ALA A 196 6.41 18.60 26.48
CA ALA A 196 5.29 17.88 25.88
C ALA A 196 4.82 18.52 24.56
N ILE A 197 4.71 19.85 24.49
CA ILE A 197 4.37 20.56 23.23
C ILE A 197 5.46 20.32 22.17
N SER A 198 6.72 20.39 22.56
CA SER A 198 7.86 20.12 21.67
C SER A 198 7.81 18.68 21.14
N ASP A 199 7.54 17.70 22.00
CA ASP A 199 7.48 16.29 21.63
C ASP A 199 6.28 16.00 20.72
N VAL A 200 5.10 16.54 21.04
CA VAL A 200 3.91 16.47 20.17
C VAL A 200 4.20 17.09 18.80
N TYR A 201 4.92 18.21 18.75
CA TYR A 201 5.31 18.84 17.49
C TYR A 201 6.27 17.97 16.67
N ASN A 202 7.29 17.39 17.30
CA ASN A 202 8.23 16.47 16.64
C ASN A 202 7.51 15.22 16.12
N VAL A 203 6.57 14.69 16.91
CA VAL A 203 5.69 13.59 16.52
C VAL A 203 4.81 13.96 15.33
N MET A 204 4.17 15.12 15.32
CA MET A 204 3.37 15.56 14.17
C MET A 204 4.24 15.72 12.92
N LYS A 205 5.44 16.27 13.06
CA LYS A 205 6.38 16.41 11.95
C LYS A 205 6.79 15.05 11.36
N GLY A 206 7.08 14.06 12.20
CA GLY A 206 7.38 12.71 11.72
C GLY A 206 6.16 12.01 11.10
N ALA A 207 4.94 12.25 11.62
CA ALA A 207 3.71 11.72 11.01
C ALA A 207 3.52 12.25 9.58
N VAL A 208 3.76 13.55 9.37
CA VAL A 208 3.70 14.17 8.03
C VAL A 208 4.73 13.55 7.07
N VAL A 209 5.94 13.26 7.56
CA VAL A 209 6.97 12.58 6.75
C VAL A 209 6.50 11.17 6.38
N LEU A 210 5.99 10.42 7.34
CA LEU A 210 5.47 9.07 7.13
C LEU A 210 4.31 9.05 6.11
N VAL A 211 3.37 9.99 6.21
CA VAL A 211 2.26 10.11 5.24
C VAL A 211 2.80 10.38 3.82
N ARG A 212 3.84 11.21 3.67
CA ARG A 212 4.47 11.40 2.35
C ARG A 212 5.14 10.14 1.84
N GLU A 213 5.88 9.44 2.70
CA GLU A 213 6.50 8.15 2.35
C GLU A 213 5.46 7.12 1.90
N MET A 214 4.26 7.12 2.52
CA MET A 214 3.16 6.28 2.07
C MET A 214 2.64 6.63 0.68
N ILE A 215 2.46 7.92 0.41
CA ILE A 215 1.99 8.40 -0.88
C ILE A 215 3.01 8.02 -1.96
N ASP A 216 4.28 8.28 -1.70
CA ASP A 216 5.38 7.96 -2.61
C ASP A 216 5.47 6.45 -2.85
N LEU A 217 5.29 5.63 -1.81
CA LEU A 217 5.23 4.18 -1.99
C LEU A 217 4.03 3.74 -2.82
N GLY A 218 2.84 4.31 -2.59
CA GLY A 218 1.65 4.00 -3.39
C GLY A 218 1.87 4.26 -4.89
N VAL A 219 2.55 5.36 -5.22
CA VAL A 219 2.97 5.68 -6.60
C VAL A 219 3.99 4.67 -7.11
N ASN A 220 5.01 4.33 -6.32
CA ASN A 220 6.04 3.35 -6.71
C ASN A 220 5.45 1.96 -6.93
N MET A 221 4.58 1.49 -6.03
CA MET A 221 3.86 0.23 -6.17
C MET A 221 3.02 0.20 -7.45
N THR A 222 2.31 1.30 -7.76
CA THR A 222 1.54 1.42 -9.01
C THR A 222 2.47 1.24 -10.23
N ASN A 223 3.64 1.87 -10.21
CA ASN A 223 4.61 1.76 -11.29
C ASN A 223 5.26 0.37 -11.38
N GLU A 224 5.51 -0.29 -10.25
CA GLU A 224 6.04 -1.66 -10.22
C GLU A 224 5.02 -2.69 -10.67
N ILE A 225 3.77 -2.58 -10.23
CA ILE A 225 2.65 -3.39 -10.72
C ILE A 225 2.59 -3.24 -12.24
N GLY A 226 2.56 -2.01 -12.76
CA GLY A 226 2.53 -1.75 -14.20
C GLY A 226 3.74 -2.32 -14.95
N ARG A 227 4.95 -2.22 -14.39
CA ARG A 227 6.17 -2.82 -14.97
C ARG A 227 6.12 -4.34 -14.98
N CYS A 228 5.55 -4.97 -13.98
CA CYS A 228 5.51 -6.44 -13.89
C CYS A 228 4.40 -7.07 -14.71
N LEU A 229 3.44 -6.26 -15.16
CA LEU A 229 2.38 -6.70 -16.07
C LEU A 229 2.74 -6.49 -17.54
N HIS A 230 3.64 -5.56 -17.86
CA HIS A 230 4.15 -5.41 -19.23
C HIS A 230 4.73 -6.70 -19.82
N PRO A 231 5.58 -7.48 -19.11
CA PRO A 231 6.05 -8.77 -19.60
C PRO A 231 4.92 -9.74 -19.92
N LYS A 232 3.83 -9.73 -19.12
CA LYS A 232 2.66 -10.59 -19.40
C LYS A 232 1.91 -10.15 -20.65
N LYS A 233 1.86 -8.85 -20.94
CA LYS A 233 1.29 -8.33 -22.20
C LYS A 233 2.06 -8.87 -23.40
N VAL A 234 3.40 -8.81 -23.33
CA VAL A 234 4.29 -9.36 -24.37
C VAL A 234 4.10 -10.88 -24.49
N GLU A 235 4.05 -11.59 -23.37
CA GLU A 235 3.83 -13.04 -23.34
C GLU A 235 2.48 -13.44 -23.97
N ILE A 236 1.39 -12.71 -23.69
CA ILE A 236 0.08 -12.90 -24.35
C ILE A 236 0.22 -12.74 -25.88
N GLN A 237 0.91 -11.68 -26.33
CA GLN A 237 1.11 -11.42 -27.75
C GLN A 237 1.98 -12.50 -28.43
N GLU A 238 3.03 -12.97 -27.76
CA GLU A 238 3.90 -14.04 -28.26
C GLU A 238 3.17 -15.38 -28.34
N HIS A 239 2.42 -15.74 -27.30
CA HIS A 239 1.57 -16.94 -27.32
C HIS A 239 0.51 -16.86 -28.42
N MET A 240 -0.09 -15.70 -28.65
CA MET A 240 -1.06 -15.50 -29.73
C MET A 240 -0.41 -15.70 -31.10
N LYS A 241 0.73 -15.07 -31.35
CA LYS A 241 1.50 -15.24 -32.59
C LYS A 241 1.87 -16.70 -32.84
N LEU A 242 2.30 -17.40 -31.78
CA LEU A 242 2.64 -18.81 -31.88
C LEU A 242 1.43 -19.68 -32.24
N ALA A 243 0.28 -19.44 -31.61
CA ALA A 243 -0.96 -20.15 -31.92
C ALA A 243 -1.41 -19.89 -33.36
N LEU A 244 -1.34 -18.65 -33.83
CA LEU A 244 -1.69 -18.27 -35.20
C LEU A 244 -0.75 -18.93 -36.21
N ASN A 245 0.57 -18.86 -36.00
CA ASN A 245 1.56 -19.49 -36.88
C ASN A 245 1.33 -21.00 -36.99
N ARG A 246 1.08 -21.68 -35.86
CA ARG A 246 0.77 -23.11 -35.85
C ARG A 246 -0.52 -23.45 -36.60
N ALA A 247 -1.56 -22.63 -36.45
CA ALA A 247 -2.81 -22.83 -37.19
C ALA A 247 -2.61 -22.63 -38.70
N GLN A 248 -1.81 -21.64 -39.11
CA GLN A 248 -1.44 -21.40 -40.50
C GLN A 248 -0.61 -22.55 -41.09
N ASP A 249 0.40 -23.03 -40.36
CA ASP A 249 1.22 -24.18 -40.78
C ASP A 249 0.38 -25.45 -40.93
N CYS A 250 -0.50 -25.73 -39.97
CA CYS A 250 -1.45 -26.84 -40.05
C CYS A 250 -2.35 -26.72 -41.29
N THR A 251 -2.85 -25.51 -41.57
CA THR A 251 -3.69 -25.24 -42.75
C THR A 251 -2.93 -25.49 -44.06
N ARG A 252 -1.65 -25.08 -44.14
CA ARG A 252 -0.81 -25.36 -45.30
C ARG A 252 -0.64 -26.86 -45.52
N ILE A 253 -0.28 -27.60 -44.47
CA ILE A 253 -0.11 -29.06 -44.53
C ILE A 253 -1.41 -29.75 -44.99
N GLN A 254 -2.57 -29.34 -44.47
CA GLN A 254 -3.85 -29.91 -44.90
C GLN A 254 -4.15 -29.64 -46.39
N LYS A 255 -3.82 -28.43 -46.89
CA LYS A 255 -3.98 -28.09 -48.31
C LYS A 255 -3.06 -28.94 -49.20
N ASP A 256 -1.81 -29.16 -48.80
CA ASP A 256 -0.86 -29.99 -49.53
C ASP A 256 -1.32 -31.46 -49.59
N ILE A 257 -1.89 -31.98 -48.50
CA ILE A 257 -2.46 -33.34 -48.45
C ILE A 257 -3.68 -33.48 -49.37
N LYS A 258 -4.57 -32.47 -49.40
CA LYS A 258 -5.78 -32.50 -50.25
C LYS A 258 -5.46 -32.36 -51.74
N ASN A 259 -4.33 -31.73 -52.10
CA ASN A 259 -3.94 -31.45 -53.49
C ASN A 259 -2.50 -31.93 -53.82
N PRO A 260 -2.22 -33.24 -53.83
CA PRO A 260 -0.85 -33.76 -53.94
C PRO A 260 -0.20 -33.64 -55.34
N LEU A 261 -0.90 -33.09 -56.35
CA LEU A 261 -0.54 -33.22 -57.76
C LEU A 261 -0.67 -31.93 -58.60
N ASN A 262 -0.77 -30.76 -57.95
CA ASN A 262 -0.65 -29.47 -58.63
C ASN A 262 0.76 -28.90 -58.47
#